data_AF-A0A284VL52-F1
#
_entry.id   AF-A0A284VL52-F1
#
_cell.length_a   1.000
_cell.length_b   1.000
_cell.length_c   1.000
_cell.angle_alpha   90.00
_cell.angle_beta   90.00
_cell.angle_gamma   90.00
#
_symmetry.space_group_name_H-M   'P 1'
#
loop_
_entity.id
_entity.type
_entity.pdbx_description
1 polymer ?
#
loop_
_entity_poly.entity_id
_entity_poly.type
_entity_poly.pdbx_seq_one_letter_code
_entity_poly.pdbx_strand_id
1 'polypeptide(L)'
;MKPEKKATNVKEKSKKVSKKRGNSTLIIGVVAVIMLAGGYILLSGGGSSQDPATTNQLKLPSFAYKDAMTLKAYTYATKHPEMLEQIPCYCGCGGHGSAASDGKAHRFLRDCFINDNWQYDDHGSNCDTCLALASKTQDYLAAGKTLKEARELIDREYQGKYPDSMPTNTDPVRDDYIPVLKPRDSGLTGTASTPATPVKVDLSGYSLPGNFNSLADGLNLTPAGANRAYFINTKIAAGTELENMLAGNLVQPDSFYGKKIIGMYSTDFSTSSWIEMHDLGYDTTKDTTIKARVEQGMKNTVYTRPLVYGHSQNVDNVLKLMSNPKSMQTSYQTYKPLLDAVDYKNVAYAQVITESGNFSDISYTSMTPVNGKVELVKAFNVTDNKSIPAELDKYTPQTTGKVLVIKMTGDLTTVQKESDNIDTIART
;
A
#
# COMPACT_ATOMS: atom_id res chain seq x y z
N MET A 1 -17.11 -42.90 -45.91
CA MET A 1 -18.23 -42.23 -46.62
C MET A 1 -18.26 -40.76 -46.19
N LYS A 2 -18.13 -39.85 -47.16
CA LYS A 2 -18.34 -38.38 -47.11
C LYS A 2 -19.82 -38.03 -46.80
N PRO A 3 -20.26 -36.74 -46.68
CA PRO A 3 -19.56 -35.44 -46.90
C PRO A 3 -19.73 -34.41 -45.74
N GLU A 4 -18.84 -33.44 -45.50
CA GLU A 4 -18.62 -32.13 -46.18
C GLU A 4 -19.87 -31.24 -46.39
N LYS A 5 -19.97 -30.12 -45.66
CA LYS A 5 -20.54 -28.86 -46.19
C LYS A 5 -19.77 -27.63 -45.70
N LYS A 6 -19.41 -26.80 -46.69
CA LYS A 6 -18.67 -25.53 -46.64
C LYS A 6 -19.58 -24.33 -46.34
N ALA A 7 -18.98 -23.38 -45.63
CA ALA A 7 -18.93 -21.93 -45.85
C ALA A 7 -20.21 -21.09 -46.04
N THR A 8 -20.26 -19.99 -45.28
CA THR A 8 -20.57 -18.66 -45.85
C THR A 8 -19.80 -17.56 -45.12
N ASN A 9 -18.96 -16.88 -45.90
CA ASN A 9 -18.37 -15.57 -45.63
C ASN A 9 -19.45 -14.51 -45.84
N VAL A 10 -19.56 -13.54 -44.94
CA VAL A 10 -20.12 -12.21 -45.28
C VAL A 10 -19.12 -11.15 -44.82
N LYS A 11 -18.53 -10.49 -45.82
CA LYS A 11 -17.79 -9.25 -45.71
C LYS A 11 -18.77 -8.13 -45.40
N GLU A 12 -18.45 -7.27 -44.44
CA GLU A 12 -18.96 -5.90 -44.46
C GLU A 12 -17.86 -4.88 -44.25
N LYS A 13 -18.02 -3.76 -44.94
CA LYS A 13 -16.99 -2.81 -45.36
C LYS A 13 -16.75 -1.73 -44.30
N SER A 14 -15.46 -1.38 -44.20
CA SER A 14 -14.85 -0.09 -43.86
C SER A 14 -15.72 1.03 -43.26
N LYS A 15 -15.23 1.62 -42.16
CA LYS A 15 -15.01 3.08 -42.09
C LYS A 15 -13.68 3.38 -41.39
N LYS A 16 -12.86 4.19 -42.08
CA LYS A 16 -11.62 4.81 -41.60
C LYS A 16 -11.92 5.82 -40.49
N VAL A 17 -10.93 6.07 -39.62
CA VAL A 17 -10.28 7.37 -39.27
C VAL A 17 -9.33 7.07 -38.08
N SER A 18 -7.99 7.06 -38.30
CA SER A 18 -6.97 8.03 -37.83
C SER A 18 -6.87 8.22 -36.29
N LYS A 19 -5.75 8.36 -35.57
CA LYS A 19 -4.28 8.40 -35.75
C LYS A 19 -3.71 8.46 -34.30
N LYS A 20 -2.92 7.47 -33.81
CA LYS A 20 -1.48 7.53 -33.47
C LYS A 20 -1.02 8.41 -32.26
N ARG A 21 -0.13 7.78 -31.44
CA ARG A 21 0.79 8.27 -30.37
C ARG A 21 0.13 8.64 -29.02
N GLY A 22 0.62 8.22 -27.85
CA GLY A 22 1.89 7.59 -27.44
C GLY A 22 2.68 8.51 -26.50
N ASN A 23 2.89 8.05 -25.26
CA ASN A 23 3.77 8.52 -24.18
C ASN A 23 3.36 9.82 -23.47
N SER A 24 3.11 9.87 -22.14
CA SER A 24 3.86 9.42 -20.95
C SER A 24 5.13 10.24 -20.68
N THR A 25 5.09 11.04 -19.61
CA THR A 25 6.18 11.52 -18.73
C THR A 25 5.56 12.56 -17.78
N LEU A 26 5.88 12.76 -16.50
CA LEU A 26 6.69 12.11 -15.46
C LEU A 26 6.36 12.93 -14.18
N ILE A 27 6.32 12.26 -13.01
CA ILE A 27 6.89 12.58 -11.66
C ILE A 27 7.22 14.07 -11.38
N ILE A 28 6.94 14.69 -10.21
CA ILE A 28 7.65 14.70 -8.89
C ILE A 28 6.87 15.78 -8.08
N GLY A 29 6.43 15.67 -6.83
CA GLY A 29 7.09 15.23 -5.59
C GLY A 29 7.30 16.46 -4.68
N VAL A 30 6.80 16.36 -3.44
CA VAL A 30 7.32 16.98 -2.19
C VAL A 30 6.94 18.44 -1.85
N VAL A 31 6.62 18.71 -0.57
CA VAL A 31 7.45 19.51 0.37
C VAL A 31 6.78 19.69 1.75
N ALA A 32 7.63 19.48 2.77
CA ALA A 32 7.42 19.70 4.20
C ALA A 32 7.18 21.17 4.59
N VAL A 33 6.42 21.31 5.68
CA VAL A 33 5.95 22.54 6.30
C VAL A 33 6.99 23.08 7.31
N ILE A 34 7.14 24.40 7.34
CA ILE A 34 7.88 25.15 8.37
C ILE A 34 6.87 25.86 9.29
N MET A 35 7.08 25.74 10.61
CA MET A 35 6.41 26.55 11.63
C MET A 35 7.12 27.89 11.87
N LEU A 36 6.31 28.88 12.20
CA LEU A 36 6.61 30.32 12.30
C LEU A 36 7.36 30.72 13.58
N ALA A 37 8.26 31.72 13.46
CA ALA A 37 8.14 33.07 14.04
C ALA A 37 9.51 33.74 14.26
N GLY A 38 9.65 35.00 13.81
CA GLY A 38 10.81 35.86 14.09
C GLY A 38 11.13 36.80 12.93
N GLY A 39 10.62 38.03 12.98
CA GLY A 39 10.70 39.00 11.88
C GLY A 39 12.08 39.62 11.66
N TYR A 40 12.32 40.04 10.42
CA TYR A 40 13.13 41.21 10.06
C TYR A 40 12.70 41.69 8.66
N ILE A 41 12.55 43.01 8.53
CA ILE A 41 12.21 43.74 7.29
C ILE A 41 13.47 43.87 6.41
N LEU A 42 13.34 43.83 5.07
CA LEU A 42 13.82 44.82 4.08
C LEU A 42 13.95 44.26 2.63
N LEU A 43 13.14 44.85 1.74
CA LEU A 43 13.46 45.45 0.42
C LEU A 43 13.93 44.60 -0.80
N SER A 44 13.05 44.66 -1.82
CA SER A 44 13.32 45.06 -3.23
C SER A 44 13.71 44.01 -4.28
N GLY A 45 12.97 44.03 -5.39
CA GLY A 45 13.55 43.86 -6.73
C GLY A 45 12.84 42.85 -7.64
N GLY A 46 11.89 43.32 -8.44
CA GLY A 46 11.32 42.56 -9.55
C GLY A 46 12.30 42.36 -10.70
N GLY A 47 12.07 41.32 -11.49
CA GLY A 47 12.86 41.01 -12.69
C GLY A 47 12.46 39.68 -13.31
N SER A 48 11.36 39.69 -14.05
CA SER A 48 10.84 38.61 -14.87
C SER A 48 11.88 38.10 -15.87
N SER A 49 11.90 36.79 -16.14
CA SER A 49 11.54 36.20 -17.45
C SER A 49 12.18 34.82 -17.63
N GLN A 50 11.36 33.78 -17.75
CA GLN A 50 11.17 33.03 -19.01
C GLN A 50 10.39 31.74 -18.72
N ASP A 51 9.14 31.73 -19.14
CA ASP A 51 8.41 30.48 -19.42
C ASP A 51 8.96 29.87 -20.72
N PRO A 52 9.05 28.54 -20.81
CA PRO A 52 8.18 27.90 -21.78
C PRO A 52 7.59 26.55 -21.32
N ALA A 53 6.34 26.34 -21.73
CA ALA A 53 5.57 25.09 -21.75
C ALA A 53 4.87 24.67 -20.43
N THR A 54 3.66 25.23 -20.26
CA THR A 54 2.63 24.86 -19.29
C THR A 54 2.18 23.41 -19.44
N THR A 55 2.83 22.49 -18.72
CA THR A 55 2.14 21.28 -18.24
C THR A 55 1.17 21.71 -17.15
N ASN A 56 -0.11 21.41 -17.33
CA ASN A 56 -1.24 21.75 -16.46
C ASN A 56 -1.06 21.13 -15.06
N GLN A 57 -0.21 21.71 -14.22
CA GLN A 57 0.03 21.25 -12.85
C GLN A 57 -1.16 21.70 -12.00
N LEU A 58 -1.93 20.73 -11.49
CA LEU A 58 -3.05 20.98 -10.58
C LEU A 58 -2.56 21.82 -9.40
N LYS A 59 -3.15 23.00 -9.21
CA LYS A 59 -2.89 23.84 -8.04
C LYS A 59 -3.68 23.28 -6.86
N LEU A 60 -3.02 22.44 -6.06
CA LEU A 60 -3.54 21.90 -4.80
C LEU A 60 -3.13 22.82 -3.63
N PRO A 61 -3.82 22.76 -2.48
CA PRO A 61 -3.43 23.50 -1.27
C PRO A 61 -2.22 22.86 -0.59
N SER A 62 -1.51 23.60 0.27
CA SER A 62 -0.27 23.14 0.91
C SER A 62 -0.41 21.83 1.69
N PHE A 63 -1.52 21.62 2.38
CA PHE A 63 -1.79 20.37 3.13
C PHE A 63 -1.91 19.14 2.23
N ALA A 64 -2.23 19.30 0.94
CA ALA A 64 -2.24 18.19 -0.01
C ALA A 64 -0.84 17.66 -0.32
N TYR A 65 0.22 18.44 -0.03
CA TYR A 65 1.61 18.08 -0.33
C TYR A 65 2.37 17.49 0.87
N LYS A 66 1.69 17.24 1.99
CA LYS A 66 2.34 16.83 3.24
C LYS A 66 3.02 15.45 3.14
N ASP A 67 2.48 14.54 2.32
CA ASP A 67 3.06 13.24 2.01
C ASP A 67 2.51 12.73 0.66
N ALA A 68 3.12 11.66 0.13
CA ALA A 68 2.79 11.12 -1.19
C ALA A 68 1.37 10.52 -1.27
N MET A 69 0.88 9.92 -0.18
CA MET A 69 -0.46 9.32 -0.14
C MET A 69 -1.53 10.42 -0.13
N THR A 70 -1.31 11.47 0.67
CA THR A 70 -2.13 12.68 0.68
C THR A 70 -2.13 13.33 -0.69
N LEU A 71 -0.98 13.54 -1.31
CA LEU A 71 -0.90 14.12 -2.65
C LEU A 71 -1.62 13.26 -3.69
N LYS A 72 -1.47 11.93 -3.63
CA LYS A 72 -2.16 10.96 -4.50
C LYS A 72 -3.68 11.11 -4.35
N ALA A 73 -4.18 11.11 -3.11
CA ALA A 73 -5.61 11.20 -2.82
C ALA A 73 -6.23 12.54 -3.26
N TYR A 74 -5.61 13.68 -2.96
CA TYR A 74 -6.11 14.99 -3.41
C TYR A 74 -6.03 15.15 -4.93
N THR A 75 -4.97 14.63 -5.56
CA THR A 75 -4.86 14.63 -7.02
C THR A 75 -5.97 13.81 -7.64
N TYR A 76 -6.23 12.61 -7.10
CA TYR A 76 -7.29 11.74 -7.58
C TYR A 76 -8.67 12.36 -7.36
N ALA A 77 -8.95 12.92 -6.19
CA ALA A 77 -10.20 13.62 -5.89
C ALA A 77 -10.46 14.82 -6.81
N THR A 78 -9.40 15.52 -7.25
CA THR A 78 -9.54 16.68 -8.15
C THR A 78 -9.80 16.27 -9.59
N LYS A 79 -9.23 15.14 -10.02
CA LYS A 79 -9.35 14.65 -11.41
C LYS A 79 -10.59 13.79 -11.62
N HIS A 80 -10.92 12.99 -10.61
CA HIS A 80 -11.98 11.98 -10.63
C HIS A 80 -13.01 12.21 -9.50
N PRO A 81 -13.52 13.45 -9.30
CA PRO A 81 -14.54 13.69 -8.29
C PRO A 81 -15.78 12.82 -8.53
N GLU A 82 -16.16 12.57 -9.78
CA GLU A 82 -17.29 11.73 -10.19
C GLU A 82 -17.21 10.28 -9.67
N MET A 83 -15.99 9.77 -9.51
CA MET A 83 -15.76 8.43 -8.99
C MET A 83 -15.90 8.45 -7.47
N LEU A 84 -15.28 9.43 -6.79
CA LEU A 84 -15.32 9.55 -5.34
C LEU A 84 -16.67 10.03 -4.79
N GLU A 85 -17.52 10.62 -5.63
CA GLU A 85 -18.91 10.97 -5.31
C GLU A 85 -19.82 9.74 -5.13
N GLN A 86 -19.40 8.59 -5.65
CA GLN A 86 -20.12 7.32 -5.53
C GLN A 86 -19.42 6.32 -4.59
N ILE A 87 -18.40 6.78 -3.85
CA ILE A 87 -17.72 5.99 -2.81
C ILE A 87 -18.01 6.63 -1.44
N PRO A 88 -18.42 5.86 -0.44
CA PRO A 88 -18.68 6.35 0.89
C PRO A 88 -17.37 6.49 1.66
N CYS A 89 -17.31 7.45 2.57
CA CYS A 89 -16.24 7.51 3.55
C CYS A 89 -16.61 6.70 4.79
N TYR A 90 -15.68 5.85 5.24
CA TYR A 90 -15.84 4.99 6.42
C TYR A 90 -15.02 5.44 7.63
N CYS A 91 -14.56 6.70 7.65
CA CYS A 91 -13.63 7.17 8.69
C CYS A 91 -14.21 7.28 10.11
N GLY A 92 -15.52 7.10 10.30
CA GLY A 92 -16.14 7.23 11.62
C GLY A 92 -16.45 8.68 12.02
N CYS A 93 -16.24 9.66 11.14
CA CYS A 93 -16.65 11.05 11.41
C CYS A 93 -18.09 11.36 10.99
N GLY A 94 -18.75 10.42 10.30
CA GLY A 94 -20.19 10.13 10.17
C GLY A 94 -21.25 11.24 10.19
N GLY A 95 -20.90 12.51 9.96
CA GLY A 95 -21.84 13.63 10.07
C GLY A 95 -21.22 14.99 10.42
N HIS A 96 -19.94 15.06 10.75
CA HIS A 96 -19.26 16.32 11.04
C HIS A 96 -18.67 16.92 9.76
N GLY A 97 -18.94 18.21 9.53
CA GLY A 97 -18.27 18.96 8.47
C GLY A 97 -16.94 19.54 8.88
N SER A 98 -16.18 20.01 7.90
CA SER A 98 -14.97 20.79 8.08
C SER A 98 -15.26 22.30 8.03
N ALA A 99 -14.22 23.11 8.18
CA ALA A 99 -14.29 24.53 7.86
C ALA A 99 -14.61 24.78 6.37
N ALA A 100 -14.19 23.89 5.46
CA ALA A 100 -14.49 24.00 4.03
C ALA A 100 -15.93 23.59 3.67
N SER A 101 -16.61 22.83 4.53
CA SER A 101 -18.02 22.48 4.35
C SER A 101 -18.97 23.32 5.22
N ASP A 102 -18.50 24.41 5.82
CA ASP A 102 -19.25 25.22 6.80
C ASP A 102 -19.86 24.37 7.94
N GLY A 103 -19.16 23.32 8.37
CA GLY A 103 -19.63 22.38 9.39
C GLY A 103 -20.72 21.41 8.92
N LYS A 104 -21.09 21.40 7.63
CA LYS A 104 -22.06 20.47 7.06
C LYS A 104 -21.44 19.09 6.83
N ALA A 105 -22.23 18.05 7.11
CA ALA A 105 -21.84 16.65 6.91
C ALA A 105 -21.35 16.37 5.47
N HIS A 106 -20.29 15.59 5.35
CA HIS A 106 -19.84 15.03 4.07
C HIS A 106 -20.83 13.97 3.56
N ARG A 107 -21.12 13.98 2.26
CA ARG A 107 -22.10 13.09 1.61
C ARG A 107 -21.45 11.85 0.99
N PHE A 108 -20.19 11.96 0.60
CA PHE A 108 -19.39 10.93 -0.05
C PHE A 108 -17.91 11.24 0.16
N LEU A 109 -17.03 10.32 -0.23
CA LEU A 109 -15.60 10.40 -0.03
C LEU A 109 -14.96 11.65 -0.65
N ARG A 110 -15.48 12.14 -1.79
CA ARG A 110 -15.00 13.39 -2.41
C ARG A 110 -15.08 14.58 -1.46
N ASP A 111 -16.13 14.70 -0.65
CA ASP A 111 -16.33 15.84 0.27
C ASP A 111 -15.21 15.94 1.32
N CYS A 112 -14.52 14.84 1.63
CA CYS A 112 -13.34 14.88 2.50
C CYS A 112 -12.15 15.62 1.89
N PHE A 113 -12.16 15.88 0.58
CA PHE A 113 -11.06 16.49 -0.15
C PHE A 113 -11.47 17.82 -0.80
N ILE A 114 -12.68 17.88 -1.37
CA ILE A 114 -13.16 19.00 -2.20
C ILE A 114 -14.68 19.14 -2.04
N ASN A 115 -15.14 20.36 -1.77
CA ASN A 115 -16.56 20.70 -1.72
C ASN A 115 -17.13 21.05 -3.12
N ASP A 116 -18.44 21.32 -3.19
CA ASP A 116 -19.15 21.63 -4.45
C ASP A 116 -18.65 22.89 -5.18
N ASN A 117 -17.90 23.75 -4.49
CA ASN A 117 -17.36 25.00 -5.04
C ASN A 117 -15.89 24.87 -5.47
N TRP A 118 -15.37 23.63 -5.58
CA TRP A 118 -13.95 23.35 -5.83
C TRP A 118 -12.99 23.87 -4.75
N GLN A 119 -13.50 24.18 -3.56
CA GLN A 119 -12.65 24.53 -2.43
C GLN A 119 -12.14 23.24 -1.80
N TYR A 120 -10.82 23.18 -1.63
CA TYR A 120 -10.18 22.05 -0.98
C TYR A 120 -10.41 22.10 0.52
N ASP A 121 -10.64 20.92 1.06
CA ASP A 121 -10.85 20.64 2.46
C ASP A 121 -9.61 19.96 3.02
N ASP A 122 -9.04 20.40 4.15
CA ASP A 122 -7.86 19.76 4.75
C ASP A 122 -8.21 18.50 5.55
N HIS A 123 -9.49 18.21 5.75
CA HIS A 123 -9.97 17.05 6.49
C HIS A 123 -9.38 15.73 5.98
N GLY A 124 -9.44 15.49 4.67
CA GLY A 124 -8.93 14.28 4.04
C GLY A 124 -7.44 14.11 4.23
N SER A 125 -6.68 15.21 4.33
CA SER A 125 -5.25 15.15 4.62
C SER A 125 -5.03 14.52 6.00
N ASN A 126 -5.84 14.85 7.00
CA ASN A 126 -5.64 14.37 8.37
C ASN A 126 -6.34 13.05 8.69
N CYS A 127 -6.82 12.30 7.68
CA CYS A 127 -7.57 11.08 7.87
C CYS A 127 -7.08 9.92 7.01
N ASP A 128 -6.36 8.98 7.62
CA ASP A 128 -5.78 7.80 6.95
C ASP A 128 -6.84 6.97 6.23
N THR A 129 -8.05 6.85 6.79
CA THR A 129 -9.17 6.15 6.14
C THR A 129 -9.62 6.85 4.87
N CYS A 130 -9.74 8.18 4.86
CA CYS A 130 -10.08 8.94 3.65
C CYS A 130 -9.00 8.74 2.56
N LEU A 131 -7.72 8.85 2.94
CA LEU A 131 -6.58 8.67 2.05
C LEU A 131 -6.52 7.25 1.45
N ALA A 132 -6.75 6.24 2.29
CA ALA A 132 -6.78 4.84 1.89
C ALA A 132 -7.94 4.52 0.94
N LEU A 133 -9.15 5.01 1.23
CA LEU A 133 -10.32 4.78 0.38
C LEU A 133 -10.16 5.42 -1.01
N ALA A 134 -9.62 6.64 -1.08
CA ALA A 134 -9.37 7.31 -2.35
C ALA A 134 -8.29 6.57 -3.16
N SER A 135 -7.22 6.12 -2.49
CA SER A 135 -6.16 5.33 -3.10
C SER A 135 -6.65 3.96 -3.60
N LYS A 136 -7.43 3.23 -2.79
CA LYS A 136 -8.02 1.93 -3.16
C LYS A 136 -8.99 2.06 -4.33
N THR A 137 -9.82 3.11 -4.34
CA THR A 137 -10.71 3.39 -5.47
C THR A 137 -9.91 3.54 -6.76
N GLN A 138 -8.84 4.36 -6.72
CA GLN A 138 -7.94 4.53 -7.84
C GLN A 138 -7.30 3.20 -8.28
N ASP A 139 -6.78 2.42 -7.32
CA ASP A 139 -6.03 1.20 -7.61
C ASP A 139 -6.94 0.08 -8.16
N TYR A 140 -8.16 -0.07 -7.66
CA TYR A 140 -9.14 -1.01 -8.18
C TYR A 140 -9.57 -0.70 -9.61
N LEU A 141 -9.81 0.58 -9.92
CA LEU A 141 -10.15 1.01 -11.27
C LEU A 141 -8.95 0.86 -12.21
N ALA A 142 -7.74 1.16 -11.75
CA ALA A 142 -6.51 0.92 -12.50
C ALA A 142 -6.27 -0.57 -12.79
N ALA A 143 -6.74 -1.46 -11.89
CA ALA A 143 -6.73 -2.91 -12.08
C ALA A 143 -7.86 -3.44 -13.00
N GLY A 144 -8.64 -2.55 -13.63
CA GLY A 144 -9.68 -2.90 -14.61
C GLY A 144 -11.02 -3.29 -14.00
N LYS A 145 -11.22 -3.10 -12.69
CA LYS A 145 -12.53 -3.28 -12.05
C LYS A 145 -13.47 -2.15 -12.45
N THR A 146 -14.76 -2.45 -12.47
CA THR A 146 -15.81 -1.43 -12.57
C THR A 146 -15.91 -0.65 -11.25
N LEU A 147 -16.46 0.58 -11.30
CA LEU A 147 -16.69 1.36 -10.08
C LEU A 147 -17.62 0.65 -9.10
N LYS A 148 -18.59 -0.12 -9.63
CA LYS A 148 -19.47 -0.96 -8.82
C LYS A 148 -18.71 -2.06 -8.07
N GLU A 149 -17.82 -2.78 -8.76
CA GLU A 149 -16.96 -3.78 -8.12
C GLU A 149 -15.98 -3.15 -7.13
N ALA A 150 -15.41 -1.99 -7.46
CA ALA A 150 -14.53 -1.24 -6.55
C ALA A 150 -15.28 -0.82 -5.28
N ARG A 151 -16.50 -0.29 -5.42
CA ARG A 151 -17.41 0.02 -4.33
C ARG A 151 -17.73 -1.22 -3.50
N GLU A 152 -18.10 -2.34 -4.12
CA GLU A 152 -18.41 -3.58 -3.40
C GLU A 152 -17.21 -4.14 -2.62
N LEU A 153 -15.98 -3.96 -3.12
CA LEU A 153 -14.75 -4.34 -2.41
C LEU A 153 -14.47 -3.42 -1.23
N ILE A 154 -14.65 -2.11 -1.42
CA ILE A 154 -14.52 -1.11 -0.36
C ILE A 154 -15.58 -1.34 0.72
N ASP A 155 -16.85 -1.50 0.33
CA ASP A 155 -17.94 -1.77 1.24
C ASP A 155 -17.65 -3.05 2.03
N ARG A 156 -17.27 -4.14 1.37
CA ARG A 156 -16.89 -5.38 2.07
C ARG A 156 -15.73 -5.22 3.04
N GLU A 157 -14.74 -4.39 2.69
CA GLU A 157 -13.57 -4.18 3.51
C GLU A 157 -13.85 -3.28 4.72
N TYR A 158 -14.77 -2.32 4.62
CA TYR A 158 -14.96 -1.29 5.64
C TYR A 158 -16.33 -1.32 6.34
N GLN A 159 -17.35 -1.92 5.73
CA GLN A 159 -18.68 -2.11 6.33
C GLN A 159 -18.60 -3.13 7.46
N GLY A 160 -19.09 -2.75 8.65
CA GLY A 160 -19.02 -3.57 9.87
C GLY A 160 -17.71 -3.47 10.66
N LYS A 161 -16.67 -2.77 10.15
CA LYS A 161 -15.46 -2.43 10.92
C LYS A 161 -15.63 -1.25 11.86
N TYR A 162 -16.70 -0.47 11.68
CA TYR A 162 -17.08 0.68 12.50
C TYR A 162 -18.59 0.57 12.82
N PRO A 163 -19.05 1.00 14.01
CA PRO A 163 -20.46 0.87 14.42
C PRO A 163 -21.43 1.49 13.40
N ASP A 164 -22.66 0.96 13.36
CA ASP A 164 -23.69 1.07 12.30
C ASP A 164 -24.15 2.49 11.88
N SER A 165 -23.49 3.56 12.33
CA SER A 165 -23.88 4.95 12.11
C SER A 165 -22.84 5.80 11.33
N MET A 166 -21.91 5.19 10.59
CA MET A 166 -20.68 5.90 10.20
C MET A 166 -20.26 6.00 8.73
N PRO A 167 -20.77 5.23 7.74
CA PRO A 167 -20.51 5.57 6.35
C PRO A 167 -21.25 6.84 5.99
N THR A 168 -20.65 7.69 5.15
CA THR A 168 -21.42 8.79 4.52
C THR A 168 -22.61 8.21 3.75
N ASN A 169 -23.74 8.92 3.73
CA ASN A 169 -24.96 8.48 3.03
C ASN A 169 -24.79 8.60 1.51
N THR A 170 -23.98 7.71 0.95
CA THR A 170 -23.63 7.66 -0.46
C THR A 170 -24.44 6.56 -1.13
N ASP A 171 -25.30 6.96 -2.07
CA ASP A 171 -26.11 6.04 -2.85
C ASP A 171 -25.24 4.95 -3.53
N PRO A 172 -25.83 3.78 -3.84
CA PRO A 172 -25.15 2.77 -4.65
C PRO A 172 -24.65 3.34 -5.97
N VAL A 173 -23.57 2.76 -6.50
CA VAL A 173 -23.03 3.15 -7.80
C VAL A 173 -24.09 3.00 -8.89
N ARG A 174 -24.24 4.04 -9.69
CA ARG A 174 -25.22 4.15 -10.77
C ARG A 174 -24.55 4.61 -12.06
N ASP A 175 -24.83 3.91 -13.15
CA ASP A 175 -24.30 4.28 -14.47
C ASP A 175 -24.88 5.60 -14.99
N ASP A 176 -26.05 6.00 -14.51
CA ASP A 176 -26.73 7.26 -14.82
C ASP A 176 -26.47 8.38 -13.78
N TYR A 177 -25.47 8.20 -12.91
CA TYR A 177 -25.10 9.21 -11.92
C TYR A 177 -24.66 10.51 -12.59
N ILE A 178 -25.23 11.63 -12.16
CA ILE A 178 -24.85 12.97 -12.63
C ILE A 178 -23.90 13.57 -11.58
N PRO A 179 -22.60 13.72 -11.89
CA PRO A 179 -21.64 14.23 -10.92
C PRO A 179 -21.93 15.67 -10.52
N VAL A 180 -21.81 15.96 -9.23
CA VAL A 180 -21.92 17.31 -8.68
C VAL A 180 -20.76 18.17 -9.18
N LEU A 181 -19.53 17.63 -9.13
CA LEU A 181 -18.39 18.21 -9.82
C LEU A 181 -18.10 17.47 -11.12
N LYS A 182 -18.02 18.22 -12.21
CA LYS A 182 -17.55 17.67 -13.49
C LYS A 182 -16.04 17.37 -13.40
N PRO A 183 -15.55 16.28 -14.00
CA PRO A 183 -14.12 16.03 -14.07
C PRO A 183 -13.39 17.23 -14.68
N ARG A 184 -12.26 17.65 -14.09
CA ARG A 184 -11.35 18.58 -14.78
C ARG A 184 -10.62 17.77 -15.84
N ASP A 185 -10.73 18.20 -17.10
CA ASP A 185 -10.23 17.51 -18.30
C ASP A 185 -8.90 16.78 -18.04
N SER A 186 -9.02 15.49 -17.78
CA SER A 186 -7.92 14.54 -17.75
C SER A 186 -8.34 13.45 -18.72
N GLY A 187 -7.89 13.59 -19.98
CA GLY A 187 -8.24 12.70 -21.08
C GLY A 187 -7.82 11.26 -20.84
N LEU A 188 -8.63 10.51 -20.09
CA LEU A 188 -8.54 9.06 -19.92
C LEU A 188 -9.87 8.44 -20.37
N THR A 189 -9.99 8.20 -21.67
CA THR A 189 -10.92 7.23 -22.22
C THR A 189 -10.15 5.94 -22.51
N GLY A 190 -10.12 5.02 -21.55
CA GLY A 190 -9.50 3.70 -21.69
C GLY A 190 -10.57 2.62 -21.76
N THR A 191 -10.77 2.06 -22.95
CA THR A 191 -11.63 0.89 -23.17
C THR A 191 -11.00 -0.36 -22.56
N ALA A 192 -11.83 -1.15 -21.87
CA ALA A 192 -11.47 -2.39 -21.22
C ALA A 192 -10.78 -3.36 -22.19
N SER A 193 -9.57 -3.79 -21.84
CA SER A 193 -8.87 -4.90 -22.49
C SER A 193 -9.07 -6.15 -21.66
N THR A 194 -9.46 -7.25 -22.30
CA THR A 194 -9.71 -8.56 -21.69
C THR A 194 -8.45 -9.07 -20.97
N PRO A 195 -8.55 -9.69 -19.77
CA PRO A 195 -7.37 -10.17 -19.05
C PRO A 195 -6.69 -11.30 -19.81
N ALA A 196 -5.41 -11.11 -20.15
CA ALA A 196 -4.54 -12.20 -20.53
C ALA A 196 -4.29 -13.08 -19.30
N THR A 197 -4.27 -14.40 -19.49
CA THR A 197 -3.89 -15.36 -18.46
C THR A 197 -2.51 -14.98 -17.88
N PRO A 198 -2.33 -14.91 -16.54
CA PRO A 198 -1.06 -14.53 -15.96
C PRO A 198 0.04 -15.49 -16.43
N VAL A 199 1.04 -14.97 -17.12
CA VAL A 199 2.24 -15.73 -17.47
C VAL A 199 2.98 -16.02 -16.17
N LYS A 200 3.13 -17.30 -15.80
CA LYS A 200 3.96 -17.71 -14.67
C LYS A 200 5.37 -17.15 -14.84
N VAL A 201 5.81 -16.32 -13.91
CA VAL A 201 7.16 -15.75 -13.95
C VAL A 201 8.13 -16.77 -13.37
N ASP A 202 9.07 -17.25 -14.18
CA ASP A 202 10.16 -18.10 -13.70
C ASP A 202 11.17 -17.27 -12.89
N LEU A 203 11.24 -17.55 -11.58
CA LEU A 203 12.18 -16.92 -10.65
C LEU A 203 13.28 -17.89 -10.16
N SER A 204 13.37 -19.08 -10.77
CA SER A 204 14.27 -20.15 -10.32
C SER A 204 15.75 -19.71 -10.28
N GLY A 205 16.16 -18.87 -11.23
CA GLY A 205 17.52 -18.33 -11.35
C GLY A 205 17.91 -17.24 -10.35
N TYR A 206 17.00 -16.76 -9.50
CA TYR A 206 17.26 -15.69 -8.55
C TYR A 206 17.41 -16.22 -7.11
N SER A 207 18.19 -15.54 -6.27
CA SER A 207 18.32 -15.91 -4.85
C SER A 207 18.44 -14.67 -3.97
N LEU A 208 17.87 -14.71 -2.77
CA LEU A 208 18.09 -13.69 -1.76
C LEU A 208 19.47 -13.88 -1.11
N PRO A 209 20.16 -12.80 -0.73
CA PRO A 209 21.45 -12.90 -0.08
C PRO A 209 21.30 -13.39 1.37
N GLY A 210 22.35 -14.01 1.91
CA GLY A 210 22.31 -14.64 3.24
C GLY A 210 22.02 -13.66 4.39
N ASN A 211 22.33 -12.37 4.23
CA ASN A 211 22.11 -11.31 5.20
C ASN A 211 20.77 -10.57 5.02
N PHE A 212 19.92 -11.00 4.07
CA PHE A 212 18.62 -10.42 3.81
C PHE A 212 17.71 -11.43 3.12
N ASN A 213 17.32 -12.48 3.86
CA ASN A 213 16.42 -13.52 3.37
C ASN A 213 15.15 -13.70 4.21
N SER A 214 15.01 -12.94 5.30
CA SER A 214 13.92 -13.09 6.25
C SER A 214 13.56 -11.77 6.95
N LEU A 215 12.42 -11.77 7.65
CA LEU A 215 12.00 -10.66 8.51
C LEU A 215 13.05 -10.37 9.60
N ALA A 216 13.65 -11.41 10.17
CA ALA A 216 14.70 -11.28 11.18
C ALA A 216 15.94 -10.56 10.66
N ASP A 217 16.33 -10.82 9.41
CA ASP A 217 17.48 -10.15 8.80
C ASP A 217 17.21 -8.66 8.61
N GLY A 218 16.02 -8.32 8.10
CA GLY A 218 15.61 -6.92 7.97
C GLY A 218 15.54 -6.20 9.32
N LEU A 219 15.01 -6.86 10.35
CA LEU A 219 14.99 -6.33 11.73
C LEU A 219 16.40 -6.13 12.32
N ASN A 220 17.37 -6.98 11.96
CA ASN A 220 18.77 -6.80 12.35
C ASN A 220 19.46 -5.65 11.63
N LEU A 221 18.95 -5.25 10.47
CA LEU A 221 19.39 -4.06 9.73
C LEU A 221 18.60 -2.81 10.10
N THR A 222 17.60 -2.92 10.97
CA THR A 222 16.73 -1.81 11.38
C THR A 222 17.10 -1.35 12.80
N PRO A 223 17.35 -0.04 13.01
CA PRO A 223 17.52 0.52 14.34
C PRO A 223 16.39 0.16 15.30
N ALA A 224 16.65 0.14 16.61
CA ALA A 224 15.60 -0.07 17.60
C ALA A 224 14.47 0.98 17.50
N GLY A 225 13.24 0.57 17.81
CA GLY A 225 12.06 1.45 17.82
C GLY A 225 11.06 1.24 16.67
N ALA A 226 11.19 0.18 15.88
CA ALA A 226 10.19 -0.15 14.86
C ALA A 226 8.87 -0.61 15.51
N ASN A 227 7.77 0.04 15.13
CA ASN A 227 6.42 -0.33 15.57
C ASN A 227 5.80 -1.41 14.70
N ARG A 228 6.22 -1.50 13.43
CA ARG A 228 5.79 -2.54 12.50
C ARG A 228 6.93 -2.86 11.55
N ALA A 229 7.06 -4.13 11.18
CA ALA A 229 7.92 -4.56 10.10
C ALA A 229 7.28 -5.73 9.36
N TYR A 230 7.44 -5.79 8.04
CA TYR A 230 7.06 -6.96 7.27
C TYR A 230 8.10 -7.31 6.22
N PHE A 231 8.09 -8.57 5.81
CA PHE A 231 8.98 -9.15 4.83
C PHE A 231 8.17 -9.98 3.83
N ILE A 232 8.55 -9.88 2.56
CA ILE A 232 7.95 -10.59 1.44
C ILE A 232 9.07 -11.29 0.66
N ASN A 233 8.87 -12.57 0.42
CA ASN A 233 9.69 -13.38 -0.48
C ASN A 233 8.85 -13.80 -1.69
N THR A 234 8.93 -13.03 -2.77
CA THR A 234 8.09 -13.28 -3.97
C THR A 234 8.51 -14.54 -4.71
N LYS A 235 9.72 -15.05 -4.49
CA LYS A 235 10.17 -16.34 -5.04
C LYS A 235 9.40 -17.50 -4.41
N ILE A 236 9.21 -17.50 -3.09
CA ILE A 236 8.40 -18.52 -2.41
C ILE A 236 6.92 -18.38 -2.84
N ALA A 237 6.44 -17.15 -3.02
CA ALA A 237 5.06 -16.89 -3.44
C ALA A 237 4.76 -17.28 -4.89
N ALA A 238 5.76 -17.26 -5.79
CA ALA A 238 5.57 -17.45 -7.22
C ALA A 238 4.93 -18.80 -7.57
N GLY A 239 3.90 -18.76 -8.41
CA GLY A 239 3.13 -19.93 -8.83
C GLY A 239 2.19 -20.49 -7.75
N THR A 240 2.02 -19.79 -6.63
CA THR A 240 1.14 -20.17 -5.51
C THR A 240 -0.05 -19.20 -5.39
N GLU A 241 -1.03 -19.51 -4.54
CA GLU A 241 -2.15 -18.60 -4.26
C GLU A 241 -1.70 -17.23 -3.71
N LEU A 242 -0.51 -17.17 -3.06
CA LEU A 242 0.04 -15.94 -2.50
C LEU A 242 0.64 -14.99 -3.55
N GLU A 243 0.89 -15.44 -4.79
CA GLU A 243 1.60 -14.64 -5.80
C GLU A 243 0.88 -13.30 -6.06
N ASN A 244 -0.43 -13.35 -6.33
CA ASN A 244 -1.20 -12.15 -6.64
C ASN A 244 -1.36 -11.23 -5.41
N MET A 245 -1.54 -11.82 -4.23
CA MET A 245 -1.66 -11.06 -2.98
C MET A 245 -0.38 -10.26 -2.69
N LEU A 246 0.78 -10.89 -2.85
CA LEU A 246 2.06 -10.30 -2.47
C LEU A 246 2.68 -9.47 -3.59
N ALA A 247 2.77 -10.02 -4.81
CA ALA A 247 3.42 -9.36 -5.93
C ALA A 247 2.53 -8.33 -6.66
N GLY A 248 1.20 -8.45 -6.56
CA GLY A 248 0.25 -7.53 -7.20
C GLY A 248 -0.12 -6.30 -6.36
N ASN A 249 -0.07 -6.42 -5.02
CA ASN A 249 -0.61 -5.40 -4.11
C ASN A 249 0.40 -4.82 -3.12
N LEU A 250 1.46 -5.55 -2.74
CA LEU A 250 2.36 -5.18 -1.64
C LEU A 250 3.81 -4.92 -2.07
N VAL A 251 4.21 -5.43 -3.23
CA VAL A 251 5.52 -5.16 -3.82
C VAL A 251 5.36 -4.10 -4.90
N GLN A 252 6.20 -3.05 -4.86
CA GLN A 252 6.19 -2.00 -5.86
C GLN A 252 6.26 -2.61 -7.27
N PRO A 253 5.41 -2.19 -8.22
CA PRO A 253 5.47 -2.70 -9.58
C PRO A 253 6.85 -2.43 -10.17
N ASP A 254 7.31 -3.29 -11.09
CA ASP A 254 8.65 -3.28 -11.75
C ASP A 254 9.18 -1.88 -12.10
N SER A 255 8.29 -0.92 -12.31
CA SER A 255 8.54 0.51 -12.51
C SER A 255 9.46 1.22 -11.53
N PHE A 256 9.61 0.77 -10.27
CA PHE A 256 10.47 1.47 -9.30
C PHE A 256 11.96 1.32 -9.65
N TYR A 257 12.43 0.08 -9.82
CA TYR A 257 13.80 -0.22 -10.25
C TYR A 257 13.96 -0.48 -11.76
N GLY A 258 12.86 -0.53 -12.50
CA GLY A 258 12.82 -1.10 -13.85
C GLY A 258 13.06 -2.61 -13.87
N LYS A 259 12.92 -3.27 -12.70
CA LYS A 259 13.27 -4.68 -12.43
C LYS A 259 12.32 -5.23 -11.38
N LYS A 260 12.13 -6.55 -11.41
CA LYS A 260 11.31 -7.26 -10.43
C LYS A 260 12.04 -7.36 -9.09
N ILE A 261 11.33 -7.03 -8.01
CA ILE A 261 11.80 -7.21 -6.63
C ILE A 261 11.43 -8.64 -6.20
N ILE A 262 12.44 -9.40 -5.74
CA ILE A 262 12.26 -10.77 -5.26
C ILE A 262 12.19 -10.89 -3.74
N GLY A 263 12.72 -9.89 -3.03
CA GLY A 263 12.65 -9.76 -1.58
C GLY A 263 12.37 -8.32 -1.21
N MET A 264 11.41 -8.10 -0.32
CA MET A 264 11.05 -6.77 0.17
C MET A 264 10.89 -6.82 1.67
N TYR A 265 11.56 -5.91 2.36
CA TYR A 265 11.34 -5.63 3.76
C TYR A 265 10.91 -4.18 3.88
N SER A 266 9.92 -3.91 4.72
CA SER A 266 9.48 -2.56 5.03
C SER A 266 9.22 -2.45 6.52
N THR A 267 9.56 -1.32 7.11
CA THR A 267 9.36 -1.08 8.53
C THR A 267 9.06 0.38 8.81
N ASP A 268 8.19 0.59 9.79
CA ASP A 268 7.73 1.89 10.24
C ASP A 268 8.07 2.11 11.72
N PHE A 269 8.67 3.25 12.01
CA PHE A 269 8.88 3.80 13.36
C PHE A 269 7.73 4.73 13.75
N SER A 270 7.11 5.36 12.76
CA SER A 270 5.92 6.19 12.85
C SER A 270 5.29 6.30 11.46
N THR A 271 4.16 6.98 11.34
CA THR A 271 3.53 7.26 10.05
C THR A 271 4.39 8.11 9.10
N SER A 272 5.43 8.79 9.61
CA SER A 272 6.33 9.66 8.85
C SER A 272 7.80 9.23 8.90
N SER A 273 8.10 8.06 9.46
CA SER A 273 9.46 7.54 9.56
C SER A 273 9.47 6.05 9.26
N TRP A 274 10.01 5.71 8.11
CA TRP A 274 10.06 4.33 7.61
C TRP A 274 11.35 4.07 6.82
N ILE A 275 11.60 2.79 6.54
CA ILE A 275 12.66 2.32 5.66
C ILE A 275 12.23 1.04 4.94
N GLU A 276 12.61 0.94 3.68
CA GLU A 276 12.46 -0.23 2.85
C GLU A 276 13.82 -0.78 2.40
N MET A 277 13.89 -2.10 2.31
CA MET A 277 15.01 -2.83 1.75
C MET A 277 14.50 -3.78 0.66
N HIS A 278 15.15 -3.77 -0.49
CA HIS A 278 14.71 -4.49 -1.67
C HIS A 278 15.84 -5.34 -2.25
N ASP A 279 15.54 -6.55 -2.70
CA ASP A 279 16.50 -7.39 -3.42
C ASP A 279 15.96 -7.76 -4.79
N LEU A 280 16.81 -7.65 -5.82
CA LEU A 280 16.48 -7.99 -7.20
C LEU A 280 16.91 -9.42 -7.58
N GLY A 281 17.58 -10.13 -6.66
CA GLY A 281 17.94 -11.53 -6.78
C GLY A 281 19.28 -11.80 -7.46
N TYR A 282 20.05 -10.75 -7.69
CA TYR A 282 21.41 -10.78 -8.24
C TYR A 282 22.24 -9.64 -7.63
N ASP A 283 23.56 -9.67 -7.84
CA ASP A 283 24.43 -8.56 -7.46
C ASP A 283 24.15 -7.34 -8.33
N THR A 284 23.48 -6.34 -7.75
CA THR A 284 23.01 -5.12 -8.41
C THR A 284 24.10 -4.05 -8.53
N THR A 285 25.24 -4.21 -7.85
CA THR A 285 26.25 -3.13 -7.71
C THR A 285 26.90 -2.70 -9.04
N LYS A 286 26.77 -3.51 -10.09
CA LYS A 286 27.30 -3.25 -11.43
C LYS A 286 26.23 -3.08 -12.51
N ASP A 287 24.95 -3.18 -12.14
CA ASP A 287 23.86 -3.08 -13.11
C ASP A 287 23.49 -1.62 -13.39
N THR A 288 24.04 -1.10 -14.48
CA THR A 288 23.78 0.27 -14.95
C THR A 288 22.38 0.46 -15.54
N THR A 289 21.58 -0.60 -15.66
CA THR A 289 20.20 -0.54 -16.19
C THR A 289 19.15 -0.30 -15.10
N ILE A 290 19.54 -0.32 -13.82
CA ILE A 290 18.63 -0.05 -12.70
C ILE A 290 18.17 1.41 -12.77
N LYS A 291 16.85 1.61 -12.82
CA LYS A 291 16.24 2.93 -12.71
C LYS A 291 16.09 3.23 -11.22
N ALA A 292 16.61 4.36 -10.72
CA ALA A 292 16.39 4.75 -9.34
C ALA A 292 15.43 5.95 -9.30
N ARG A 293 14.39 5.86 -8.45
CA ARG A 293 13.57 7.02 -8.10
C ARG A 293 13.86 7.42 -6.67
N VAL A 294 13.99 8.72 -6.44
CA VAL A 294 14.24 9.29 -5.11
C VAL A 294 13.31 10.47 -4.94
N GLU A 295 12.46 10.40 -3.92
CA GLU A 295 11.64 11.53 -3.50
C GLU A 295 12.48 12.50 -2.66
N GLN A 296 12.15 13.80 -2.66
CA GLN A 296 12.89 14.77 -1.87
C GLN A 296 12.77 14.44 -0.35
N GLY A 297 13.92 14.45 0.33
CA GLY A 297 14.05 14.01 1.73
C GLY A 297 14.42 12.53 1.89
N MET A 298 14.34 11.75 0.81
CA MET A 298 14.63 10.32 0.80
C MET A 298 16.03 10.04 0.23
N LYS A 299 16.58 8.88 0.58
CA LYS A 299 17.77 8.29 -0.05
C LYS A 299 17.40 6.95 -0.65
N ASN A 300 17.92 6.67 -1.83
CA ASN A 300 17.82 5.36 -2.48
C ASN A 300 19.24 4.88 -2.82
N THR A 301 19.66 3.81 -2.18
CA THR A 301 21.01 3.26 -2.31
C THR A 301 20.98 2.07 -3.23
N VAL A 302 21.37 2.29 -4.50
CA VAL A 302 21.34 1.23 -5.52
C VAL A 302 22.63 0.44 -5.68
N TYR A 303 23.70 0.87 -5.00
CA TYR A 303 25.03 0.24 -5.03
C TYR A 303 25.28 -0.73 -3.87
N THR A 304 24.23 -1.09 -3.12
CA THR A 304 24.29 -2.04 -2.01
C THR A 304 23.30 -3.18 -2.22
N ARG A 305 23.43 -4.25 -1.43
CA ARG A 305 22.55 -5.42 -1.48
C ARG A 305 22.22 -5.88 -0.05
N PRO A 306 20.96 -5.77 0.40
CA PRO A 306 19.79 -5.28 -0.33
C PRO A 306 19.90 -3.78 -0.69
N LEU A 307 19.16 -3.34 -1.72
CA LEU A 307 18.95 -1.93 -2.04
C LEU A 307 18.19 -1.28 -0.89
N VAL A 308 18.56 -0.06 -0.49
CA VAL A 308 17.97 0.60 0.69
C VAL A 308 17.27 1.89 0.27
N TYR A 309 15.97 2.01 0.57
CA TYR A 309 15.16 3.19 0.24
C TYR A 309 14.40 3.70 1.46
N GLY A 310 14.47 5.00 1.75
CA GLY A 310 13.69 5.59 2.83
C GLY A 310 14.22 6.95 3.25
N HIS A 311 13.82 7.41 4.44
CA HIS A 311 14.30 8.69 4.98
C HIS A 311 15.80 8.68 5.22
N SER A 312 16.44 9.81 4.93
CA SER A 312 17.91 9.93 4.92
C SER A 312 18.60 9.35 6.16
N GLN A 313 18.09 9.69 7.36
CA GLN A 313 18.65 9.19 8.62
C GLN A 313 18.50 7.67 8.78
N ASN A 314 17.35 7.12 8.39
CA ASN A 314 17.09 5.69 8.48
C ASN A 314 17.99 4.91 7.52
N VAL A 315 18.16 5.43 6.29
CA VAL A 315 19.09 4.85 5.30
C VAL A 315 20.52 4.84 5.83
N ASP A 316 20.99 5.95 6.40
CA ASP A 316 22.35 6.02 6.96
C ASP A 316 22.55 5.03 8.12
N ASN A 317 21.52 4.86 8.96
CA ASN A 317 21.56 3.89 10.05
C ASN A 317 21.62 2.44 9.53
N VAL A 318 20.84 2.09 8.50
CA VAL A 318 20.92 0.78 7.84
C VAL A 318 22.31 0.55 7.29
N LEU A 319 22.88 1.50 6.54
CA LEU A 319 24.22 1.36 5.96
C LEU A 319 25.30 1.19 7.03
N LYS A 320 25.14 1.85 8.17
CA LYS A 320 26.02 1.68 9.35
C LYS A 320 25.90 0.29 9.95
N LEU A 321 24.69 -0.25 10.09
CA LEU A 321 24.44 -1.61 10.55
C LEU A 321 24.97 -2.67 9.57
N MET A 322 24.80 -2.46 8.27
CA MET A 322 25.38 -3.33 7.23
C MET A 322 26.91 -3.38 7.31
N SER A 323 27.55 -2.25 7.58
CA SER A 323 29.02 -2.15 7.68
C SER A 323 29.55 -2.65 9.03
N ASN A 324 28.80 -2.42 10.11
CA ASN A 324 29.13 -2.84 11.47
C ASN A 324 27.83 -3.21 12.21
N PRO A 325 27.49 -4.51 12.30
CA PRO A 325 26.26 -4.98 12.94
C PRO A 325 26.15 -4.66 14.44
N LYS A 326 27.27 -4.32 15.09
CA LYS A 326 27.31 -3.93 16.51
C LYS A 326 27.26 -2.42 16.73
N SER A 327 27.08 -1.64 15.66
CA SER A 327 27.15 -0.18 15.72
C SER A 327 25.98 0.49 16.45
N MET A 328 24.85 -0.20 16.61
CA MET A 328 23.69 0.24 17.38
C MET A 328 22.78 -0.94 17.74
N GLN A 329 21.85 -0.73 18.66
CA GLN A 329 20.78 -1.68 18.94
C GLN A 329 19.77 -1.75 17.79
N THR A 330 19.21 -2.93 17.57
CA THR A 330 18.32 -3.22 16.44
C THR A 330 16.93 -3.57 16.93
N SER A 331 15.93 -3.39 16.06
CA SER A 331 14.53 -3.76 16.36
C SER A 331 14.32 -5.28 16.48
N TYR A 332 15.31 -6.09 16.07
CA TYR A 332 15.26 -7.54 16.25
C TYR A 332 15.04 -7.94 17.72
N GLN A 333 15.66 -7.25 18.68
CA GLN A 333 15.55 -7.61 20.10
C GLN A 333 14.12 -7.47 20.62
N THR A 334 13.38 -6.47 20.15
CA THR A 334 11.96 -6.27 20.51
C THR A 334 11.13 -7.49 20.13
N TYR A 335 11.32 -8.02 18.92
CA TYR A 335 10.48 -9.09 18.38
C TYR A 335 11.08 -10.49 18.55
N LYS A 336 12.27 -10.60 19.14
CA LYS A 336 12.98 -11.86 19.33
C LYS A 336 12.13 -12.95 19.99
N PRO A 337 11.31 -12.69 21.03
CA PRO A 337 10.48 -13.72 21.64
C PRO A 337 9.55 -14.41 20.63
N LEU A 338 8.91 -13.63 19.76
CA LEU A 338 8.02 -14.15 18.71
C LEU A 338 8.81 -14.96 17.68
N LEU A 339 9.93 -14.41 17.22
CA LEU A 339 10.77 -15.03 16.19
C LEU A 339 11.40 -16.35 16.67
N ASP A 340 11.74 -16.47 17.95
CA ASP A 340 12.24 -17.72 18.52
C ASP A 340 11.17 -18.83 18.57
N ALA A 341 9.88 -18.47 18.55
CA ALA A 341 8.75 -19.39 18.68
C ALA A 341 8.18 -19.89 17.34
N VAL A 342 8.63 -19.34 16.20
CA VAL A 342 8.06 -19.61 14.88
C VAL A 342 9.14 -19.88 13.82
N ASP A 343 8.80 -20.60 12.75
CA ASP A 343 9.65 -20.64 11.55
C ASP A 343 9.39 -19.39 10.70
N TYR A 344 10.28 -18.41 10.81
CA TYR A 344 10.23 -17.18 10.02
C TYR A 344 11.14 -17.19 8.78
N LYS A 345 11.93 -18.26 8.57
CA LYS A 345 12.97 -18.29 7.52
C LYS A 345 12.44 -18.75 6.18
N ASN A 346 11.40 -19.61 6.19
CA ASN A 346 10.86 -20.24 5.00
C ASN A 346 9.45 -19.75 4.65
N VAL A 347 9.19 -18.46 4.88
CA VAL A 347 7.86 -17.86 4.75
C VAL A 347 7.79 -16.96 3.51
N ALA A 348 6.64 -16.96 2.82
CA ALA A 348 6.42 -16.04 1.70
C ALA A 348 6.11 -14.62 2.19
N TYR A 349 5.45 -14.51 3.33
CA TYR A 349 5.15 -13.26 4.01
C TYR A 349 5.32 -13.44 5.51
N ALA A 350 5.90 -12.44 6.18
CA ALA A 350 5.88 -12.34 7.62
C ALA A 350 5.77 -10.88 8.05
N GLN A 351 5.09 -10.63 9.16
CA GLN A 351 4.92 -9.32 9.76
C GLN A 351 5.06 -9.43 11.27
N VAL A 352 5.63 -8.40 11.88
CA VAL A 352 5.54 -8.11 13.30
C VAL A 352 4.98 -6.72 13.52
N ILE A 353 4.27 -6.53 14.63
CA ILE A 353 3.72 -5.23 15.02
C ILE A 353 3.68 -5.12 16.55
N THR A 354 3.88 -3.91 17.08
CA THR A 354 3.58 -3.57 18.47
C THR A 354 2.08 -3.39 18.64
N GLU A 355 1.54 -3.99 19.68
CA GLU A 355 0.13 -3.93 20.04
C GLU A 355 -0.06 -3.02 21.27
N SER A 356 -1.24 -2.44 21.41
CA SER A 356 -1.62 -1.62 22.58
C SER A 356 -2.59 -2.35 23.53
N GLY A 357 -2.78 -3.66 23.34
CA GLY A 357 -3.75 -4.46 24.10
C GLY A 357 -3.21 -4.97 25.43
N ASN A 358 -4.11 -5.40 26.31
CA ASN A 358 -3.74 -5.99 27.61
C ASN A 358 -3.25 -7.44 27.50
N PHE A 359 -3.70 -8.14 26.46
CA PHE A 359 -3.35 -9.54 26.17
C PHE A 359 -1.92 -9.69 25.64
N SER A 360 -1.52 -8.82 24.72
CA SER A 360 -0.26 -8.91 23.99
C SER A 360 0.29 -7.53 23.69
N ASP A 361 1.61 -7.36 23.82
CA ASP A 361 2.34 -6.12 23.52
C ASP A 361 3.01 -6.15 22.13
N ILE A 362 3.24 -7.33 21.57
CA ILE A 362 3.71 -7.53 20.19
C ILE A 362 3.05 -8.77 19.57
N SER A 363 2.79 -8.72 18.27
CA SER A 363 2.25 -9.85 17.51
C SER A 363 3.05 -10.14 16.24
N TYR A 364 2.93 -11.38 15.76
CA TYR A 364 3.56 -11.89 14.53
C TYR A 364 2.50 -12.57 13.68
N THR A 365 2.59 -12.39 12.37
CA THR A 365 1.79 -13.09 11.37
C THR A 365 2.69 -13.57 10.24
N SER A 366 2.54 -14.81 9.77
CA SER A 366 3.14 -15.24 8.51
C SER A 366 2.22 -16.10 7.68
N MET A 367 2.51 -16.11 6.37
CA MET A 367 1.85 -16.96 5.39
C MET A 367 2.89 -17.70 4.56
N THR A 368 2.72 -19.02 4.49
CA THR A 368 3.64 -19.93 3.80
C THR A 368 2.85 -20.84 2.87
N PRO A 369 3.21 -20.94 1.57
CA PRO A 369 2.62 -21.94 0.69
C PRO A 369 2.99 -23.36 1.15
N VAL A 370 1.99 -24.22 1.32
CA VAL A 370 2.18 -25.62 1.71
C VAL A 370 1.21 -26.49 0.92
N ASN A 371 1.73 -27.37 0.05
CA ASN A 371 0.94 -28.36 -0.71
C ASN A 371 -0.26 -27.77 -1.47
N GLY A 372 -0.08 -26.61 -2.12
CA GLY A 372 -1.16 -25.92 -2.86
C GLY A 372 -2.17 -25.18 -1.97
N LYS A 373 -1.91 -25.10 -0.66
CA LYS A 373 -2.63 -24.30 0.33
C LYS A 373 -1.71 -23.24 0.93
N VAL A 374 -2.24 -22.48 1.89
CA VAL A 374 -1.51 -21.52 2.70
C VAL A 374 -1.55 -21.96 4.16
N GLU A 375 -0.38 -22.04 4.79
CA GLU A 375 -0.25 -22.10 6.23
C GLU A 375 -0.18 -20.67 6.79
N LEU A 376 -1.05 -20.36 7.73
CA LEU A 376 -1.01 -19.17 8.56
C LEU A 376 -0.36 -19.53 9.89
N VAL A 377 0.57 -18.67 10.33
CA VAL A 377 1.06 -18.68 11.70
C VAL A 377 0.78 -17.32 12.31
N LYS A 378 0.08 -17.30 13.44
CA LYS A 378 -0.08 -16.14 14.32
C LYS A 378 0.71 -16.41 15.59
N ALA A 379 1.41 -15.41 16.12
CA ALA A 379 2.02 -15.51 17.43
C ALA A 379 1.86 -14.21 18.22
N PHE A 380 1.62 -14.32 19.52
CA PHE A 380 1.34 -13.22 20.43
C PHE A 380 2.24 -13.36 21.66
N ASN A 381 2.91 -12.28 22.05
CA ASN A 381 3.69 -12.27 23.28
C ASN A 381 2.76 -11.91 24.44
N VAL A 382 2.39 -12.90 25.24
CA VAL A 382 1.39 -12.74 26.28
C VAL A 382 1.95 -11.93 27.45
N THR A 383 1.32 -10.79 27.72
CA THR A 383 1.67 -9.88 28.82
C THR A 383 0.96 -10.25 30.12
N ASP A 384 -0.29 -10.71 30.04
CA ASP A 384 -1.07 -11.23 31.15
C ASP A 384 -1.84 -12.49 30.75
N ASN A 385 -1.53 -13.62 31.38
CA ASN A 385 -2.19 -14.91 31.13
C ASN A 385 -3.68 -14.89 31.47
N LYS A 386 -4.14 -14.00 32.37
CA LYS A 386 -5.57 -13.86 32.69
C LYS A 386 -6.35 -13.10 31.62
N SER A 387 -5.64 -12.40 30.73
CA SER A 387 -6.21 -11.62 29.64
C SER A 387 -6.23 -12.38 28.31
N ILE A 388 -5.86 -13.66 28.28
CA ILE A 388 -5.97 -14.46 27.05
C ILE A 388 -7.46 -14.63 26.71
N PRO A 389 -7.92 -14.15 25.54
CA PRO A 389 -9.32 -14.31 25.14
C PRO A 389 -9.67 -15.78 24.96
N ALA A 390 -10.73 -16.25 25.63
CA ALA A 390 -11.16 -17.65 25.58
C ALA A 390 -11.60 -18.09 24.18
N GLU A 391 -12.03 -17.15 23.34
CA GLU A 391 -12.40 -17.35 21.95
C GLU A 391 -11.23 -17.88 21.09
N LEU A 392 -9.98 -17.67 21.53
CA LEU A 392 -8.81 -18.22 20.85
C LEU A 392 -8.69 -19.74 21.00
N ASP A 393 -9.33 -20.36 22.00
CA ASP A 393 -9.25 -21.80 22.25
C ASP A 393 -9.72 -22.63 21.06
N LYS A 394 -10.63 -22.09 20.23
CA LYS A 394 -11.12 -22.76 19.01
C LYS A 394 -10.00 -23.01 17.99
N TYR A 395 -8.90 -22.27 18.05
CA TYR A 395 -7.75 -22.44 17.17
C TYR A 395 -6.67 -23.35 17.75
N THR A 396 -6.92 -23.98 18.90
CA THR A 396 -5.99 -24.89 19.58
C THR A 396 -4.59 -24.28 19.74
N PRO A 397 -4.47 -23.10 20.39
CA PRO A 397 -3.21 -22.39 20.51
C PRO A 397 -2.17 -23.22 21.28
N GLN A 398 -0.90 -23.09 20.90
CA GLN A 398 0.23 -23.68 21.58
C GLN A 398 1.05 -22.61 22.28
N THR A 399 1.50 -22.88 23.50
CA THR A 399 2.32 -21.91 24.24
C THR A 399 3.78 -22.36 24.29
N THR A 400 4.68 -21.47 23.89
CA THR A 400 6.13 -21.62 24.05
C THR A 400 6.65 -20.48 24.93
N GLY A 401 6.91 -20.76 26.20
CA GLY A 401 7.25 -19.71 27.17
C GLY A 401 6.08 -18.74 27.38
N LYS A 402 6.28 -17.46 27.06
CA LYS A 402 5.22 -16.44 27.07
C LYS A 402 4.53 -16.24 25.72
N VAL A 403 4.94 -16.97 24.68
CA VAL A 403 4.40 -16.77 23.34
C VAL A 403 3.29 -17.77 23.08
N LEU A 404 2.11 -17.26 22.75
CA LEU A 404 0.98 -18.04 22.27
C LEU A 404 1.02 -18.09 20.75
N VAL A 405 0.98 -19.29 20.17
CA VAL A 405 1.12 -19.55 18.73
C VAL A 405 -0.13 -20.26 18.23
N ILE A 406 -0.74 -19.72 17.17
CA ILE A 406 -1.85 -20.33 16.44
C ILE A 406 -1.35 -20.68 15.04
N LYS A 407 -1.66 -21.91 14.60
CA LYS A 407 -1.34 -22.38 13.25
C LYS A 407 -2.59 -22.94 12.59
N MET A 408 -2.76 -22.63 11.32
CA MET A 408 -3.80 -23.23 10.51
C MET A 408 -3.39 -23.33 9.05
N THR A 409 -4.00 -24.25 8.32
CA THR A 409 -3.75 -24.42 6.88
C THR A 409 -5.07 -24.47 6.14
N GLY A 410 -5.20 -23.67 5.09
CA GLY A 410 -6.42 -23.58 4.27
C GLY A 410 -6.14 -22.97 2.90
N ASP A 411 -7.17 -22.82 2.08
CA ASP A 411 -7.09 -21.92 0.93
C ASP A 411 -6.87 -20.48 1.40
N LEU A 412 -6.32 -19.64 0.53
CA LEU A 412 -5.96 -18.27 0.87
C LEU A 412 -7.13 -17.45 1.43
N THR A 413 -8.33 -17.61 0.86
CA THR A 413 -9.50 -16.81 1.28
C THR A 413 -9.94 -17.17 2.70
N THR A 414 -9.99 -18.47 3.00
CA THR A 414 -10.28 -18.97 4.34
C THR A 414 -9.21 -18.53 5.35
N VAL A 415 -7.94 -18.63 4.98
CA VAL A 415 -6.81 -18.23 5.84
C VAL A 415 -6.85 -16.73 6.16
N GLN A 416 -7.12 -15.87 5.19
CA GLN A 416 -7.24 -14.42 5.42
C GLN A 416 -8.39 -14.10 6.37
N LYS A 417 -9.56 -14.70 6.14
CA LYS A 417 -10.72 -14.50 7.01
C LYS A 417 -10.45 -14.90 8.46
N GLU A 418 -9.83 -16.06 8.68
CA GLU A 418 -9.50 -16.50 10.04
C GLU A 418 -8.36 -15.68 10.65
N SER A 419 -7.40 -15.19 9.84
CA SER A 419 -6.39 -14.23 10.30
C SER A 419 -7.04 -12.96 10.87
N ASP A 420 -8.01 -12.39 10.15
CA ASP A 420 -8.75 -11.18 10.59
C ASP A 420 -9.59 -11.46 11.84
N ASN A 421 -10.21 -12.64 11.93
CA ASN A 421 -10.94 -13.06 13.13
C ASN A 421 -10.00 -13.16 14.34
N ILE A 422 -8.83 -13.76 14.18
CA ILE A 422 -7.82 -13.88 15.25
C ILE A 422 -7.37 -12.48 15.70
N ASP A 423 -7.10 -11.57 14.78
CA ASP A 423 -6.69 -10.19 15.10
C ASP A 423 -7.79 -9.42 15.83
N THR A 424 -9.05 -9.66 15.46
CA THR A 424 -10.20 -9.04 16.13
C THR A 424 -10.31 -9.53 17.57
N ILE A 425 -10.20 -10.84 17.80
CA ILE A 425 -10.23 -11.44 19.14
C ILE A 425 -9.03 -10.96 19.98
N ALA A 426 -7.84 -10.88 19.40
CA ALA A 426 -6.64 -10.45 20.13
C ALA A 426 -6.67 -8.99 20.61
N ARG A 427 -7.58 -8.17 20.05
CA ARG A 427 -7.75 -6.75 20.38
C ARG A 427 -8.86 -6.45 21.39
N THR A 428 -9.71 -7.43 21.70
CA THR A 428 -10.71 -7.33 22.78
C THR A 428 -10.04 -7.50 24.12
#